data_AF-A0A7V3PNF3-F1
#
_entry.id   AF-A0A7V3PNF3-F1
#
_cell.length_a   1.000
_cell.length_b   1.000
_cell.length_c   1.000
_cell.angle_alpha   90.00
_cell.angle_beta   90.00
_cell.angle_gamma   90.00
#
_symmetry.space_group_name_H-M   'P 1'
#
loop_
_entity.id
_entity.type
_entity.pdbx_description
1 polymer ?
#
loop_
_entity_poly.entity_id
_entity_poly.type
_entity_poly.pdbx_seq_one_letter_code
_entity_poly.pdbx_strand_id
1 'polypeptide(L)'
;MVHGEQTDDLLEDRPGRKAAQEAGARAPLAEAGLSKADVRALARKLGLSVAEAPPLACLATRFPVGAHITAEELARVQAAEDVLAGMGLSNYRARWHGDLVRIEVPPDDIFRLVEPDTRRYLVARLSALGFRYVTLDLAGYHAGPMVGAGRQGPEGSAGGAER
;
A
#
# COMPACT_ATOMS: atom_id res chain seq x y z
N MET A 1 -11.73 -24.00 5.04
CA MET A 1 -11.42 -22.56 5.00
C MET A 1 -11.25 -22.16 3.54
N VAL A 2 -11.73 -20.98 3.13
CA VAL A 2 -11.57 -20.48 1.76
C VAL A 2 -11.01 -19.06 1.80
N HIS A 3 -10.23 -18.68 0.79
CA HIS A 3 -9.74 -17.31 0.62
C HIS A 3 -10.00 -16.79 -0.81
N GLY A 4 -9.97 -15.47 -0.97
CA GLY A 4 -10.34 -14.79 -2.21
C GLY A 4 -9.19 -14.60 -3.21
N GLU A 5 -8.24 -15.53 -3.29
CA GLU A 5 -7.21 -15.48 -4.33
C GLU A 5 -7.81 -15.76 -5.70
N GLN A 6 -7.39 -14.98 -6.69
CA GLN A 6 -7.83 -15.00 -8.09
C GLN A 6 -6.63 -15.25 -9.00
N THR A 7 -6.85 -15.51 -10.28
CA THR A 7 -5.78 -15.91 -11.20
C THR A 7 -4.69 -14.85 -11.38
N ASP A 8 -5.03 -13.56 -11.35
CA ASP A 8 -4.05 -12.47 -11.44
C ASP A 8 -3.05 -12.48 -10.27
N ASP A 9 -3.45 -12.96 -9.10
CA ASP A 9 -2.59 -13.02 -7.92
C ASP A 9 -1.52 -14.11 -8.03
N LEU A 10 -1.68 -15.08 -8.95
CA LEU A 10 -0.71 -16.16 -9.15
C LEU A 10 0.62 -15.66 -9.72
N LEU A 11 0.59 -14.51 -10.39
CA LEU A 11 1.74 -13.85 -11.02
C LEU A 11 2.60 -13.08 -10.00
N GLU A 12 2.11 -12.89 -8.77
CA GLU A 12 2.82 -12.21 -7.70
C GLU A 12 3.43 -13.24 -6.71
N ASP A 13 4.66 -12.99 -6.26
CA ASP A 13 5.22 -13.76 -5.14
C ASP A 13 4.57 -13.31 -3.82
N ARG A 14 3.55 -14.07 -3.40
CA ARG A 14 2.78 -13.81 -2.19
C ARG A 14 3.04 -14.87 -1.12
N PRO A 15 3.77 -14.54 -0.04
CA PRO A 15 3.98 -15.45 1.09
C PRO A 15 2.67 -15.98 1.70
N GLY A 16 1.61 -15.16 1.68
CA GLY A 16 0.28 -15.55 2.17
C GLY A 16 -0.35 -16.73 1.43
N ARG A 17 -0.04 -16.93 0.15
CA ARG A 17 -0.53 -18.08 -0.64
C ARG A 17 0.06 -19.39 -0.10
N LYS A 18 1.36 -19.39 0.19
CA LYS A 18 2.03 -20.55 0.76
C LYS A 18 1.45 -20.90 2.14
N ALA A 19 1.25 -19.89 2.98
CA ALA A 19 0.61 -20.09 4.29
C ALA A 19 -0.82 -20.63 4.17
N ALA A 20 -1.61 -20.14 3.21
CA ALA A 20 -2.96 -20.63 2.95
C ALA A 20 -2.96 -22.10 2.49
N GLN A 21 -2.01 -22.50 1.63
CA GLN A 21 -1.82 -23.88 1.21
C GLN A 21 -1.41 -24.80 2.37
N GLU A 22 -0.45 -24.37 3.20
CA GLU A 22 -0.02 -25.10 4.40
C GLU A 22 -1.17 -25.29 5.40
N ALA A 23 -2.08 -24.32 5.49
CA ALA A 23 -3.29 -24.39 6.31
C ALA A 23 -4.45 -25.20 5.66
N GLY A 24 -4.28 -25.72 4.45
CA GLY A 24 -5.32 -26.44 3.71
C GLY A 24 -6.50 -25.56 3.27
N ALA A 25 -6.29 -24.26 3.16
CA ALA A 25 -7.30 -23.34 2.63
C ALA A 25 -7.41 -23.50 1.10
N ARG A 26 -8.63 -23.35 0.58
CA ARG A 26 -8.93 -23.42 -0.85
C ARG A 26 -9.12 -22.02 -1.43
N ALA A 27 -8.83 -21.87 -2.72
CA ALA A 27 -8.97 -20.62 -3.46
C ALA A 27 -9.96 -20.80 -4.63
N PRO A 28 -11.28 -20.91 -4.37
CA PRO A 28 -12.25 -21.30 -5.40
C PRO A 28 -12.28 -20.40 -6.64
N LEU A 29 -11.96 -19.10 -6.49
CA LEU A 29 -11.92 -18.15 -7.60
C LEU A 29 -10.73 -18.44 -8.53
N ALA A 30 -9.53 -18.59 -7.97
CA ALA A 30 -8.34 -19.01 -8.73
C ALA A 30 -8.48 -20.42 -9.32
N GLU A 31 -9.04 -21.37 -8.56
CA GLU A 31 -9.31 -22.74 -9.01
C GLU A 31 -10.30 -22.79 -10.19
N ALA A 32 -11.26 -21.86 -10.23
CA ALA A 32 -12.20 -21.70 -11.33
C ALA A 32 -11.63 -20.84 -12.49
N GLY A 33 -10.39 -20.39 -12.40
CA GLY A 33 -9.74 -19.59 -13.45
C GLY A 33 -10.20 -18.13 -13.52
N LEU A 34 -10.87 -17.61 -12.48
CA LEU A 34 -11.44 -16.27 -12.50
C LEU A 34 -10.40 -15.19 -12.24
N SER A 35 -10.32 -14.23 -13.15
CA SER A 35 -9.54 -13.00 -13.01
C SER A 35 -10.27 -11.93 -12.21
N LYS A 36 -9.58 -10.83 -11.89
CA LYS A 36 -10.16 -9.63 -11.25
C LYS A 36 -11.27 -9.02 -12.06
N ALA A 37 -11.13 -9.03 -13.38
CA ALA A 37 -12.17 -8.55 -14.28
C ALA A 37 -13.43 -9.43 -14.17
N ASP A 38 -13.25 -10.76 -14.13
CA ASP A 38 -14.36 -11.71 -14.02
C ASP A 38 -15.07 -11.61 -12.68
N VAL A 39 -14.31 -11.54 -11.58
CA VAL A 39 -14.85 -11.39 -10.22
C VAL A 39 -15.66 -10.10 -10.11
N ARG A 40 -15.17 -8.98 -10.65
CA ARG A 40 -15.92 -7.71 -10.68
C ARG A 40 -17.16 -7.78 -11.55
N ALA A 41 -17.09 -8.44 -12.71
CA ALA A 41 -18.24 -8.62 -13.59
C ALA A 41 -19.34 -9.47 -12.92
N LEU A 42 -18.97 -10.55 -12.23
CA LEU A 42 -19.88 -11.37 -11.45
C LEU A 42 -20.48 -10.58 -10.28
N ALA A 43 -19.66 -9.81 -9.56
CA ALA A 43 -20.13 -8.96 -8.47
C ALA A 43 -21.16 -7.93 -8.95
N ARG A 44 -20.93 -7.28 -10.11
CA ARG A 44 -21.92 -6.38 -10.74
C ARG A 44 -23.22 -7.11 -11.10
N LYS A 45 -23.11 -8.29 -11.72
CA LYS A 45 -24.27 -9.10 -12.11
C LYS A 45 -25.11 -9.50 -10.90
N LEU A 46 -24.48 -9.73 -9.75
CA LEU A 46 -25.12 -10.07 -8.48
C LEU A 46 -25.56 -8.85 -7.67
N GLY A 47 -25.34 -7.62 -8.15
CA GLY A 47 -25.70 -6.39 -7.45
C GLY A 47 -24.87 -6.12 -6.18
N LEU A 48 -23.65 -6.66 -6.09
CA LEU A 48 -22.78 -6.47 -4.94
C LEU A 48 -22.06 -5.11 -4.99
N SER A 49 -22.16 -4.34 -3.91
CA SER A 49 -21.54 -3.02 -3.78
C SER A 49 -20.00 -3.06 -3.83
N VAL A 50 -19.40 -4.21 -3.56
CA VAL A 50 -17.94 -4.41 -3.53
C VAL A 50 -17.31 -4.48 -4.92
N ALA A 51 -18.10 -4.52 -6.00
CA ALA A 51 -17.57 -4.66 -7.37
C ALA A 51 -16.55 -3.57 -7.73
N GLU A 52 -16.78 -2.34 -7.25
CA GLU A 52 -15.92 -1.18 -7.50
C GLU A 52 -15.11 -0.77 -6.27
N ALA A 53 -15.12 -1.58 -5.20
CA ALA A 53 -14.36 -1.27 -4.00
C ALA A 53 -12.85 -1.22 -4.32
N PRO A 54 -12.13 -0.19 -3.86
CA PRO A 54 -10.69 -0.14 -3.99
C PRO A 54 -10.05 -1.28 -3.18
N PRO A 55 -8.93 -1.85 -3.66
CA PRO A 55 -8.23 -2.88 -2.92
C PRO A 55 -7.77 -2.33 -1.56
N LEU A 56 -8.19 -2.99 -0.48
CA LEU A 56 -7.76 -2.66 0.88
C LEU A 56 -6.36 -3.24 1.11
N ALA A 57 -5.37 -2.37 1.25
CA ALA A 57 -4.03 -2.78 1.66
C ALA A 57 -3.92 -2.72 3.19
N CYS A 58 -3.54 -3.84 3.81
CA CYS A 58 -3.28 -3.92 5.25
C CYS A 58 -2.29 -2.82 5.70
N LEU A 59 -2.56 -2.20 6.85
CA LEU A 59 -1.69 -1.20 7.48
C LEU A 59 -0.24 -1.69 7.67
N ALA A 60 -0.03 -3.00 7.86
CA ALA A 60 1.30 -3.58 8.01
C ALA A 60 2.24 -3.25 6.82
N THR A 61 1.68 -3.00 5.63
CA THR A 61 2.47 -2.58 4.45
C THR A 61 3.10 -1.20 4.59
N ARG A 62 2.69 -0.40 5.58
CA ARG A 62 3.27 0.92 5.92
C ARG A 62 4.51 0.80 6.78
N PHE A 63 4.94 -0.41 7.11
CA PHE A 63 6.13 -0.69 7.89
C PHE A 63 7.17 -1.38 7.00
N PRO A 64 8.48 -1.11 7.21
CA PRO A 64 9.54 -1.86 6.55
C PRO A 64 9.39 -3.37 6.80
N VAL A 65 9.67 -4.17 5.79
CA VAL A 65 9.75 -5.64 5.97
C VAL A 65 10.77 -5.97 7.06
N GLY A 66 10.35 -6.81 8.01
CA GLY A 66 11.17 -7.21 9.17
C GLY A 66 11.10 -6.25 10.37
N ALA A 67 10.38 -5.14 10.27
CA ALA A 67 10.11 -4.28 11.43
C ALA A 67 9.25 -5.02 12.46
N HIS A 68 9.58 -4.84 13.74
CA HIS A 68 8.73 -5.28 14.84
C HIS A 68 7.55 -4.29 14.97
N ILE A 69 6.34 -4.74 14.66
CA ILE A 69 5.14 -3.89 14.63
C ILE A 69 4.41 -4.01 15.97
N THR A 70 4.20 -2.89 16.65
CA THR A 70 3.37 -2.79 17.86
C THR A 70 1.96 -2.27 17.55
N ALA A 71 1.02 -2.52 18.47
CA ALA A 71 -0.34 -2.00 18.36
C ALA A 71 -0.38 -0.47 18.42
N GLU A 72 0.48 0.14 19.26
CA GLU A 72 0.60 1.59 19.36
C GLU A 72 1.10 2.22 18.06
N GLU A 73 2.09 1.60 17.41
CA GLU A 73 2.60 2.09 16.11
C GLU A 73 1.57 1.95 15.00
N LEU A 74 0.83 0.84 14.96
CA LEU A 74 -0.29 0.66 14.02
C LEU A 74 -1.35 1.74 14.20
N ALA A 75 -1.76 2.00 15.45
CA ALA A 75 -2.73 3.04 15.76
C ALA A 75 -2.22 4.43 15.38
N ARG A 76 -0.93 4.70 15.60
CA ARG A 76 -0.29 5.96 15.20
C ARG A 76 -0.30 6.15 13.69
N VAL A 77 0.03 5.11 12.92
CA VAL A 77 0.01 5.15 11.46
C VAL A 77 -1.42 5.29 10.93
N GLN A 78 -2.39 4.58 11.51
CA GLN A 78 -3.81 4.73 11.14
C GLN A 78 -4.28 6.18 11.38
N ALA A 79 -3.98 6.76 12.54
CA ALA A 79 -4.33 8.14 12.83
C ALA A 79 -3.66 9.15 11.86
N ALA A 80 -2.46 8.85 11.37
CA ALA A 80 -1.83 9.66 10.33
C ALA A 80 -2.56 9.54 8.99
N GLU A 81 -2.97 8.32 8.60
CA GLU A 81 -3.78 8.09 7.40
C GLU A 81 -5.17 8.73 7.51
N ASP A 82 -5.77 8.80 8.71
CA ASP A 82 -7.05 9.48 8.94
C ASP A 82 -6.94 11.00 8.76
N VAL A 83 -5.80 11.60 9.13
CA VAL A 83 -5.53 13.02 8.85
C VAL A 83 -5.50 13.28 7.34
N LEU A 84 -4.84 12.41 6.57
CA LEU A 84 -4.77 12.50 5.11
C LEU A 84 -6.15 12.26 4.47
N ALA A 85 -6.91 11.30 4.99
CA ALA A 85 -8.28 11.01 4.59
C ALA A 85 -9.18 12.23 4.78
N GLY A 86 -9.08 12.89 5.94
CA GLY A 86 -9.86 14.09 6.28
C GLY A 86 -9.56 15.30 5.39
N MET A 87 -8.45 15.27 4.64
CA MET A 87 -8.13 16.26 3.62
C MET A 87 -8.77 15.92 2.26
N GLY A 88 -9.49 14.81 2.13
CA GLY A 88 -10.09 14.38 0.86
C GLY A 88 -9.06 13.90 -0.16
N LEU A 89 -7.89 13.44 0.29
CA LEU A 89 -6.91 12.79 -0.57
C LEU A 89 -7.39 11.37 -0.93
N SER A 90 -6.93 10.87 -2.06
CA SER A 90 -7.12 9.48 -2.46
C SER A 90 -5.77 8.85 -2.77
N ASN A 91 -5.65 7.52 -2.62
CA ASN A 91 -4.40 6.79 -2.87
C ASN A 91 -3.19 7.40 -2.13
N TYR A 92 -3.31 7.56 -0.82
CA TYR A 92 -2.23 8.04 0.04
C TYR A 92 -1.68 6.92 0.93
N ARG A 93 -0.47 7.10 1.45
CA ARG A 93 0.09 6.24 2.50
C ARG A 93 0.90 7.05 3.50
N ALA A 94 0.79 6.69 4.78
CA ALA A 94 1.69 7.15 5.82
C ALA A 94 2.71 6.04 6.14
N ARG A 95 3.92 6.11 5.57
CA ARG A 95 4.97 5.10 5.77
C ARG A 95 5.76 5.40 7.04
N TRP A 96 5.86 4.42 7.93
CA TRP A 96 6.56 4.54 9.21
C TRP A 96 8.04 4.21 9.06
N HIS A 97 8.89 5.05 9.67
CA HIS A 97 10.35 4.87 9.75
C HIS A 97 10.84 5.25 11.16
N GLY A 98 10.27 4.65 12.21
CA GLY A 98 10.63 4.97 13.59
C GLY A 98 10.02 6.30 14.06
N ASP A 99 10.87 7.32 14.18
CA ASP A 99 10.47 8.67 14.58
C ASP A 99 10.01 9.53 13.39
N LEU A 100 10.12 9.01 12.16
CA LEU A 100 9.73 9.67 10.93
C LEU A 100 8.48 9.04 10.31
N VAL A 101 7.61 9.89 9.77
CA VAL A 101 6.54 9.49 8.84
C VAL A 101 6.83 10.05 7.45
N ARG A 102 6.86 9.17 6.45
CA ARG A 102 6.97 9.53 5.03
C ARG A 102 5.61 9.41 4.37
N ILE A 103 5.08 10.55 3.95
CA ILE A 103 3.80 10.63 3.24
C ILE A 103 4.02 10.32 1.77
N GLU A 104 3.23 9.41 1.22
CA GLU A 104 3.15 9.12 -0.20
C GLU A 104 1.75 9.54 -0.70
N VAL A 105 1.69 10.34 -1.76
CA VAL A 105 0.44 10.77 -2.44
C VAL A 105 0.65 10.73 -3.96
N PRO A 106 -0.42 10.72 -4.78
CA PRO A 106 -0.28 10.89 -6.21
C PRO A 106 0.52 12.16 -6.54
N PRO A 107 1.35 12.17 -7.60
CA PRO A 107 2.17 13.33 -7.95
C PRO A 107 1.39 14.66 -8.05
N ASP A 108 0.16 14.61 -8.55
CA ASP A 108 -0.71 15.78 -8.70
C ASP A 108 -1.12 16.39 -7.35
N ASP A 109 -1.16 15.59 -6.28
CA ASP A 109 -1.50 16.04 -4.93
C ASP A 109 -0.30 16.65 -4.18
N ILE A 110 0.94 16.42 -4.64
CA ILE A 110 2.16 16.92 -3.96
C ILE A 110 2.10 18.43 -3.77
N PHE A 111 1.68 19.17 -4.80
CA PHE A 111 1.60 20.63 -4.76
C PHE A 111 0.66 21.13 -3.66
N ARG A 112 -0.45 20.43 -3.44
CA ARG A 112 -1.41 20.75 -2.39
C ARG A 112 -0.82 20.55 -1.00
N LEU A 113 0.00 19.50 -0.81
CA LEU A 113 0.61 19.19 0.50
C LEU A 113 1.69 20.19 0.91
N VAL A 114 2.39 20.80 -0.06
CA VAL A 114 3.49 21.75 0.21
C VAL A 114 3.02 23.20 0.36
N GLU A 115 1.76 23.48 0.03
CA GLU A 115 1.13 24.78 0.25
C GLU A 115 1.29 25.23 1.73
N PRO A 116 1.60 26.50 2.02
CA PRO A 116 2.03 26.92 3.36
C PRO A 116 1.08 26.55 4.50
N ASP A 117 -0.24 26.63 4.29
CA ASP A 117 -1.23 26.33 5.33
C ASP A 117 -1.41 24.83 5.50
N THR A 118 -1.57 24.10 4.39
CA THR A 118 -1.67 22.65 4.37
C THR A 118 -0.44 21.98 4.99
N ARG A 119 0.76 22.45 4.63
CA ARG A 119 2.02 21.95 5.18
C ARG A 119 2.11 22.18 6.68
N ARG A 120 1.76 23.38 7.16
CA ARG A 120 1.77 23.71 8.59
C ARG A 120 0.78 22.85 9.37
N TYR A 121 -0.42 22.66 8.81
CA TYR A 121 -1.43 21.78 9.37
C TYR A 121 -0.93 20.33 9.49
N LEU A 122 -0.38 19.77 8.40
CA LEU A 122 0.14 18.40 8.40
C LEU A 122 1.26 18.20 9.41
N VAL A 123 2.25 19.10 9.45
CA VAL A 123 3.35 19.03 10.42
C VAL A 123 2.80 19.06 11.84
N ALA A 124 1.92 20.02 12.16
CA ALA A 124 1.35 20.13 13.51
C ALA A 124 0.57 18.86 13.92
N ARG A 125 -0.28 18.34 13.04
CA ARG A 125 -1.12 17.17 13.33
C ARG A 125 -0.29 15.90 13.48
N LEU A 126 0.66 15.66 12.58
CA LEU A 126 1.45 14.43 12.61
C LEU A 126 2.53 14.46 13.71
N SER A 127 3.08 15.63 14.03
CA SER A 127 3.95 15.77 15.21
C SER A 127 3.21 15.53 16.52
N ALA A 128 1.94 15.94 16.62
CA ALA A 128 1.10 15.62 17.79
C ALA A 128 0.82 14.12 17.95
N LEU A 129 0.94 13.32 16.88
CA LEU A 129 0.87 11.85 16.93
C LEU A 129 2.19 11.19 17.39
N GLY A 130 3.25 11.99 17.61
CA GLY A 130 4.55 11.51 18.08
C GLY A 130 5.61 11.31 17.00
N PHE A 131 5.38 11.79 15.77
CA PHE A 131 6.43 11.81 14.74
C PHE A 131 7.34 13.04 14.91
N ARG A 132 8.64 12.79 15.06
CA ARG A 132 9.66 13.85 15.09
C ARG A 132 9.82 14.50 13.72
N TYR A 133 9.75 13.71 12.66
CA TYR A 133 9.92 14.18 11.29
C TYR A 133 8.71 13.80 10.44
N VAL A 134 8.21 14.79 9.70
CA VAL A 134 7.15 14.62 8.70
C VAL A 134 7.76 14.92 7.36
N THR A 135 7.80 13.92 6.48
CA THR A 135 8.40 14.04 5.15
C THR A 135 7.40 13.67 4.07
N LEU A 136 7.67 14.16 2.86
CA LEU A 136 6.92 13.85 1.66
C LEU A 136 7.83 13.10 0.70
N ASP A 137 7.35 11.99 0.16
CA ASP A 137 8.06 11.30 -0.91
C ASP A 137 7.86 12.03 -2.23
N LEU A 138 8.97 12.54 -2.79
CA LEU A 138 8.95 13.28 -4.05
C LEU A 138 8.69 12.38 -5.27
N ALA A 139 8.92 11.07 -5.16
CA ALA A 139 8.54 10.11 -6.18
C ALA A 139 7.02 9.77 -6.14
N GLY A 140 6.32 10.18 -5.08
CA GLY A 140 4.87 10.03 -4.95
C GLY A 140 4.41 8.64 -4.49
N TYR A 141 3.18 8.28 -4.86
CA TYR A 141 2.51 7.05 -4.44
C TYR A 141 3.07 5.80 -5.10
N HIS A 142 3.38 4.79 -4.29
CA HIS A 142 3.85 3.48 -4.74
C HIS A 142 2.93 2.36 -4.25
N ALA A 143 2.42 1.57 -5.19
CA ALA A 143 1.65 0.37 -4.88
C ALA A 143 2.59 -0.78 -4.47
N GLY A 144 2.78 -0.98 -3.16
CA GLY A 144 3.56 -2.12 -2.68
C GLY A 144 3.98 -2.05 -1.20
N PRO A 145 4.49 -3.16 -0.63
CA PRO A 145 5.09 -3.15 0.71
C PRO A 145 6.35 -2.30 0.72
N MET A 146 6.76 -1.82 1.91
CA MET A 146 8.04 -1.15 2.06
C MET A 146 9.18 -2.17 2.07
N VAL A 147 9.80 -2.35 0.91
CA VAL A 147 11.10 -3.02 0.84
C VAL A 147 12.13 -2.05 1.40
N GLY A 148 12.98 -2.53 2.33
CA GLY A 148 14.07 -1.70 2.84
C GLY A 148 14.91 -1.16 1.68
N ALA A 149 15.41 0.07 1.80
CA ALA A 149 16.25 0.69 0.79
C ALA A 149 17.61 -0.03 0.68
N GLY A 150 17.62 -1.21 0.07
CA GLY A 150 18.78 -1.69 -0.66
C GLY A 150 18.93 -0.78 -1.87
N ARG A 151 20.10 -0.17 -2.03
CA ARG A 151 20.47 0.54 -3.26
C ARG A 151 20.20 -0.36 -4.46
N GLN A 152 19.06 -0.19 -5.12
CA GLN A 152 18.93 -0.60 -6.51
C GLN A 152 19.57 0.53 -7.31
N GLY A 153 20.87 0.36 -7.61
CA GLY A 153 21.48 1.09 -8.70
C GLY A 153 20.72 0.77 -10.00
N PRO A 154 20.80 1.63 -11.02
CA PRO A 154 20.14 1.33 -12.28
C PRO A 154 20.76 0.04 -12.82
N GLU A 155 19.97 -1.03 -12.91
CA GLU A 155 20.29 -2.14 -13.78
C GLU A 155 20.28 -1.60 -15.20
N GLY A 156 21.46 -1.15 -15.64
CA GLY A 156 21.72 -0.78 -17.01
C GLY A 156 21.44 -2.01 -17.86
N SER A 157 20.49 -1.85 -18.79
CA SER A 157 20.35 -2.67 -19.97
C SER A 157 21.67 -2.67 -20.74
N ALA A 158 22.57 -3.60 -20.43
CA ALA A 158 23.57 -4.06 -21.37
C ALA A 158 22.90 -5.14 -22.25
N GLY A 159 21.99 -4.67 -23.11
CA GLY A 159 21.66 -5.38 -24.33
C GLY A 159 22.92 -5.47 -25.18
N GLY A 160 23.14 -6.66 -25.74
CA GLY A 160 24.31 -6.99 -26.52
C GLY A 160 24.55 -6.04 -27.69
N ALA A 161 25.82 -5.83 -27.99
CA ALA A 161 26.27 -5.40 -29.30
C ALA A 161 27.28 -6.42 -29.80
N GLU A 162 26.97 -6.96 -30.96
CA GLU A 162 27.77 -7.86 -31.76
C GLU A 162 29.16 -7.28 -32.05
N ARG A 163 30.21 -8.06 -31.82
CA ARG A 163 31.19 -8.50 -32.83
C ARG A 163 32.29 -9.36 -32.20
#